data_AF-A0A355E110-F1
#
_entry.id   AF-A0A355E110-F1
#
_cell.length_a   1.000
_cell.length_b   1.000
_cell.length_c   1.000
_cell.angle_alpha   90.00
_cell.angle_beta   90.00
_cell.angle_gamma   90.00
#
_symmetry.space_group_name_H-M   'P 1'
#
loop_
_entity.id
_entity.type
_entity.pdbx_description
1 polymer ?
#
loop_
_entity_poly.entity_id
_entity_poly.type
_entity_poly.pdbx_seq_one_letter_code
_entity_poly.pdbx_strand_id
1 'polypeptide(L)'
;MRTPVLIACLLLSLPGARCAWGARPLADAAVRGAVDDVAPLLPADSRVLVVDLCDLDNRISYFGRFLSDKLQIELSSRKLPLTVIDRRRIDLATEEFQLQQSGMVDESSIARMGKMLGAGVIVYGTVTDLGESIDISLKAKDLQKGTILGGSSRQIPKTEKVASLVKEVLRSEKDRQAELEQERKRLLEFFEEEKKARMAVIEAEIARKRTELEALDREIRSKSETLKDFEAKRAEIGKLQAAIEAIHAEIDKTNQAVPGKLKIGMRVAEITQALGESRVSPGAPDCLVAGKFFLLLNGDSLSKVVKNGSAGHAAAGRLRVQIDDCDSARAFGKNVVGY
;
A
#
# COMPACT_ATOMS: atom_id res chain seq x y z
N MET A 1 -97.19 -67.39 31.39
CA MET A 1 -97.47 -67.22 32.83
C MET A 1 -96.15 -67.00 33.57
N ARG A 2 -96.11 -65.89 34.33
CA ARG A 2 -95.34 -65.67 35.58
C ARG A 2 -93.80 -65.71 35.55
N THR A 3 -93.28 -64.52 35.30
CA THR A 3 -92.29 -63.71 36.07
C THR A 3 -91.56 -64.25 37.32
N PRO A 4 -90.41 -63.62 37.68
CA PRO A 4 -89.24 -64.19 38.37
C PRO A 4 -88.98 -63.62 39.78
N VAL A 5 -87.97 -64.15 40.50
CA VAL A 5 -87.38 -63.64 41.76
C VAL A 5 -85.87 -63.99 41.72
N LEU A 6 -84.97 -63.05 41.42
CA LEU A 6 -84.27 -62.09 42.32
C LEU A 6 -83.13 -62.72 43.14
N ILE A 7 -81.89 -62.60 42.64
CA ILE A 7 -80.67 -62.27 43.40
C ILE A 7 -79.82 -61.41 42.44
N ALA A 8 -79.93 -60.08 42.41
CA ALA A 8 -79.36 -59.12 43.36
C ALA A 8 -77.82 -59.23 43.47
N CYS A 9 -77.10 -58.89 42.40
CA CYS A 9 -75.69 -58.50 42.49
C CYS A 9 -75.62 -56.98 42.26
N LEU A 10 -75.33 -56.27 43.36
CA LEU A 10 -75.37 -54.83 43.50
C LEU A 10 -74.29 -54.16 42.65
N LEU A 11 -74.76 -53.29 41.75
CA LEU A 11 -74.18 -52.02 41.30
C LEU A 11 -72.80 -51.63 41.85
N LEU A 12 -71.82 -51.66 40.95
CA LEU A 12 -70.91 -50.54 40.75
C LEU A 12 -70.91 -50.17 39.27
N SER A 13 -71.70 -49.13 38.99
CA SER A 13 -71.71 -48.36 37.76
C SER A 13 -70.34 -47.71 37.50
N LEU A 14 -69.76 -47.93 36.32
CA LEU A 14 -69.75 -46.91 35.27
C LEU A 14 -69.18 -47.47 33.95
N PRO A 15 -69.79 -47.14 32.80
CA PRO A 15 -69.34 -47.56 31.48
C PRO A 15 -68.27 -46.62 30.93
N GLY A 16 -67.37 -47.19 30.13
CA GLY A 16 -66.46 -46.44 29.28
C GLY A 16 -65.03 -46.44 29.81
N ALA A 17 -64.31 -47.53 29.54
CA ALA A 17 -62.89 -47.43 29.25
C ALA A 17 -62.73 -46.56 28.00
N ARG A 18 -62.80 -45.23 28.20
CA ARG A 18 -62.26 -44.28 27.24
C ARG A 18 -60.78 -44.60 27.16
N CYS A 19 -60.36 -45.08 26.00
CA CYS A 19 -58.96 -45.16 25.64
C CYS A 19 -58.31 -43.85 26.08
N ALA A 20 -57.33 -43.92 26.96
CA ALA A 20 -56.38 -42.84 27.16
C ALA A 20 -55.57 -42.76 25.85
N TRP A 21 -56.17 -42.18 24.82
CA TRP A 21 -55.40 -41.60 23.73
C TRP A 21 -54.52 -40.56 24.38
N GLY A 22 -53.22 -40.89 24.44
CA GLY A 22 -52.20 -40.07 25.05
C GLY A 22 -52.40 -38.62 24.60
N ALA A 23 -52.43 -37.72 25.58
CA ALA A 23 -52.35 -36.30 25.34
C ALA A 23 -51.07 -36.05 24.53
N ARG A 24 -51.21 -35.99 23.21
CA ARG A 24 -50.14 -35.59 22.31
C ARG A 24 -49.71 -34.18 22.76
N PRO A 25 -48.40 -33.89 22.87
CA PRO A 25 -47.94 -32.55 23.20
C PRO A 25 -48.65 -31.54 22.29
N LEU A 26 -49.20 -30.48 22.88
CA LEU A 26 -49.95 -29.43 22.18
C LEU A 26 -49.19 -28.87 20.97
N ALA A 27 -47.86 -28.79 21.09
CA ALA A 27 -46.95 -28.39 20.01
C ALA A 27 -47.00 -29.35 18.81
N ASP A 28 -47.03 -30.66 19.03
CA ASP A 28 -47.06 -31.65 17.93
C ASP A 28 -48.39 -31.62 17.18
N ALA A 29 -49.50 -31.34 17.88
CA ALA A 29 -50.81 -31.19 17.24
C ALA A 29 -50.85 -29.94 16.35
N ALA A 30 -50.26 -28.84 16.81
CA ALA A 30 -50.19 -27.61 16.04
C ALA A 30 -49.24 -27.70 14.83
N VAL A 31 -48.07 -28.34 14.98
CA VAL A 31 -47.16 -28.61 13.86
C VAL A 31 -47.86 -29.49 12.82
N ARG A 32 -48.56 -30.55 13.23
CA ARG A 32 -49.31 -31.39 12.29
C ARG A 32 -50.38 -30.61 11.54
N GLY A 33 -51.16 -29.79 12.25
CA GLY A 33 -52.17 -28.92 11.62
C GLY A 33 -51.54 -27.93 10.64
N ALA A 34 -50.41 -27.32 10.99
CA ALA A 34 -49.69 -26.43 10.08
C ALA A 34 -49.22 -27.15 8.80
N VAL A 35 -48.80 -28.42 8.91
CA VAL A 35 -48.47 -29.25 7.74
C VAL A 35 -49.72 -29.64 6.95
N ASP A 36 -50.85 -29.94 7.62
CA ASP A 36 -52.14 -30.20 6.94
C ASP A 36 -52.58 -29.01 6.08
N ASP A 37 -52.31 -27.78 6.54
CA ASP A 37 -52.66 -26.55 5.84
C ASP A 37 -51.69 -26.24 4.68
N VAL A 38 -50.39 -26.53 4.85
CA VAL A 38 -49.36 -26.21 3.84
C VAL A 38 -49.21 -27.30 2.78
N ALA A 39 -49.35 -28.58 3.13
CA ALA A 39 -49.13 -29.69 2.21
C ALA A 39 -49.96 -29.62 0.91
N PRO A 40 -51.25 -29.22 0.93
CA PRO A 40 -52.05 -29.07 -0.29
C PRO A 40 -51.57 -27.95 -1.23
N LEU A 41 -50.79 -26.99 -0.71
CA LEU A 41 -50.26 -25.86 -1.49
C LEU A 41 -48.97 -26.23 -2.24
N LEU A 42 -48.38 -27.38 -1.91
CA LEU A 42 -47.12 -27.82 -2.49
C LEU A 42 -47.39 -28.62 -3.78
N PRO A 43 -46.76 -28.26 -4.92
CA PRO A 43 -46.88 -29.02 -6.16
C PRO A 43 -46.33 -30.44 -5.99
N ALA A 44 -46.98 -31.41 -6.63
CA ALA A 44 -46.46 -32.77 -6.72
C ALA A 44 -45.09 -32.79 -7.43
N ASP A 45 -44.25 -33.73 -7.03
CA ASP A 45 -42.87 -33.97 -7.49
C ASP A 45 -41.93 -32.77 -7.31
N SER A 46 -42.25 -31.85 -6.39
CA SER A 46 -41.40 -30.72 -6.06
C SER A 46 -40.34 -31.04 -5.00
N ARG A 47 -39.19 -30.37 -5.09
CA ARG A 47 -38.16 -30.35 -4.04
C ARG A 47 -38.45 -29.19 -3.10
N VAL A 48 -38.71 -29.49 -1.82
CA VAL A 48 -39.18 -28.53 -0.82
C VAL A 48 -38.09 -28.30 0.22
N LEU A 49 -37.77 -27.02 0.46
CA LEU A 49 -36.89 -26.60 1.55
C LEU A 49 -37.70 -25.90 2.63
N VAL A 50 -37.54 -26.33 3.89
CA VAL A 50 -38.12 -25.66 5.05
C VAL A 50 -37.02 -24.80 5.69
N VAL A 51 -37.26 -23.49 5.74
CA VAL A 51 -36.34 -22.51 6.33
C VAL A 51 -36.65 -22.31 7.81
N ASP A 52 -35.63 -21.91 8.58
CA ASP A 52 -35.79 -21.44 9.95
C ASP A 52 -36.86 -20.34 10.04
N LEU A 53 -37.88 -20.57 10.87
CA LEU A 53 -38.90 -19.55 11.14
C LEU A 53 -38.32 -18.39 11.96
N CYS A 54 -38.64 -17.18 11.55
CA CYS A 54 -38.11 -15.95 12.16
C CYS A 54 -39.19 -15.16 12.92
N ASP A 55 -38.81 -14.18 13.72
CA ASP A 55 -39.77 -13.21 14.28
C ASP A 55 -40.07 -12.08 13.28
N LEU A 56 -40.91 -11.11 13.65
CA LEU A 56 -41.23 -9.91 12.87
C LEU A 56 -40.00 -9.04 12.55
N ASP A 57 -38.99 -9.06 13.42
CA ASP A 57 -37.69 -8.42 13.19
C ASP A 57 -36.76 -9.26 12.30
N ASN A 58 -37.29 -10.32 11.69
CA ASN A 58 -36.58 -11.21 10.80
C ASN A 58 -35.45 -12.00 11.47
N ARG A 59 -35.59 -12.22 12.79
CA ARG A 59 -34.61 -12.91 13.64
C ARG A 59 -34.94 -14.38 13.84
N ILE A 60 -33.97 -15.27 13.63
CA ILE A 60 -34.15 -16.71 13.91
C ILE A 60 -34.04 -16.94 15.42
N SER A 61 -35.06 -17.55 16.02
CA SER A 61 -35.05 -17.99 17.43
C SER A 61 -34.89 -19.51 17.53
N TYR A 62 -34.43 -20.03 18.69
CA TYR A 62 -34.38 -21.48 18.91
C TYR A 62 -35.76 -22.14 18.79
N PHE A 63 -36.82 -21.46 19.23
CA PHE A 63 -38.18 -21.97 19.10
C PHE A 63 -38.60 -22.03 17.62
N GLY A 64 -38.29 -20.99 16.83
CA GLY A 64 -38.49 -21.01 15.36
C GLY A 64 -37.71 -22.14 14.68
N ARG A 65 -36.45 -22.36 15.07
CA ARG A 65 -35.62 -23.46 14.58
C ARG A 65 -36.15 -24.85 14.96
N PHE A 66 -36.63 -25.00 16.20
CA PHE A 66 -37.26 -26.23 16.67
C PHE A 66 -38.54 -26.54 15.89
N LEU A 67 -39.40 -25.54 15.68
CA LEU A 67 -40.61 -25.70 14.87
C LEU A 67 -40.27 -26.09 13.43
N SER A 68 -39.24 -25.47 12.85
CA SER A 68 -38.78 -25.78 11.49
C SER A 68 -38.31 -27.23 11.35
N ASP A 69 -37.53 -27.74 12.32
CA ASP A 69 -37.13 -29.15 12.37
C ASP A 69 -38.36 -30.07 12.46
N LYS A 70 -39.32 -29.72 13.31
CA LYS A 70 -40.55 -30.51 13.47
C LYS A 70 -41.41 -30.51 12.21
N LEU A 71 -41.53 -29.36 11.54
CA LEU A 71 -42.20 -29.24 10.25
C LEU A 71 -41.52 -30.08 9.17
N GLN A 72 -40.18 -30.05 9.10
CA GLN A 72 -39.40 -30.85 8.16
C GLN A 72 -39.62 -32.36 8.40
N ILE A 73 -39.57 -32.79 9.67
CA ILE A 73 -39.85 -34.19 10.05
C ILE A 73 -41.27 -34.58 9.66
N GLU A 74 -42.29 -33.78 10.00
CA GLU A 74 -43.69 -34.09 9.70
C GLU A 74 -44.02 -34.01 8.20
N LEU A 75 -43.34 -33.16 7.42
CA LEU A 75 -43.45 -33.14 5.96
C LEU A 75 -42.80 -34.39 5.34
N SER A 76 -41.63 -34.80 5.84
CA SER A 76 -40.91 -35.97 5.35
C SER A 76 -41.56 -37.30 5.75
N SER A 77 -42.26 -37.33 6.88
CA SER A 77 -42.94 -38.54 7.38
C SER A 77 -44.23 -38.84 6.63
N ARG A 78 -44.85 -37.82 6.02
CA ARG A 78 -46.03 -37.99 5.17
C ARG A 78 -45.63 -38.62 3.84
N LYS A 79 -46.44 -39.59 3.39
CA LYS A 79 -46.30 -40.21 2.07
C LYS A 79 -46.83 -39.28 0.96
N LEU A 80 -46.27 -38.08 0.89
CA LEU A 80 -46.57 -37.09 -0.14
C LEU A 80 -45.61 -37.28 -1.33
N PRO A 81 -46.03 -37.03 -2.58
CA PRO A 81 -45.16 -37.06 -3.75
C PRO A 81 -44.30 -35.79 -3.76
N LEU A 82 -43.40 -35.63 -2.80
CA LEU A 82 -42.48 -34.50 -2.70
C LEU A 82 -41.15 -34.94 -2.09
N THR A 83 -40.08 -34.21 -2.38
CA THR A 83 -38.75 -34.46 -1.80
C THR A 83 -38.41 -33.34 -0.84
N VAL A 84 -38.32 -33.64 0.46
CA VAL A 84 -37.88 -32.68 1.47
C VAL A 84 -36.36 -32.65 1.53
N ILE A 85 -35.76 -31.48 1.36
CA ILE A 85 -34.32 -31.28 1.48
C ILE A 85 -33.96 -31.19 2.96
N ASP A 86 -32.98 -31.97 3.40
CA ASP A 86 -32.49 -31.91 4.78
C ASP A 86 -31.40 -30.87 4.96
N ARG A 87 -31.71 -29.84 5.76
CA ARG A 87 -30.78 -28.78 6.13
C ARG A 87 -29.49 -29.27 6.82
N ARG A 88 -29.54 -30.42 7.51
CA ARG A 88 -28.42 -30.96 8.28
C ARG A 88 -27.41 -31.74 7.43
N ARG A 89 -27.80 -32.16 6.24
CA ARG A 89 -26.97 -32.93 5.28
C ARG A 89 -26.44 -32.07 4.14
N ILE A 90 -26.49 -30.75 4.29
CA ILE A 90 -25.90 -29.81 3.35
C ILE A 90 -24.39 -29.80 3.61
N ASP A 91 -23.65 -30.60 2.83
CA ASP A 91 -22.19 -30.53 2.78
C ASP A 91 -21.78 -29.14 2.24
N LEU A 92 -21.23 -28.30 3.13
CA LEU A 92 -20.28 -27.19 2.93
C LEU A 92 -20.43 -26.30 1.67
N ALA A 93 -20.85 -25.03 1.84
CA ALA A 93 -20.21 -23.84 1.22
C ALA A 93 -20.98 -22.51 1.48
N THR A 94 -20.50 -21.76 2.47
CA THR A 94 -20.25 -20.30 2.43
C THR A 94 -21.40 -19.28 2.48
N GLU A 95 -22.67 -19.58 2.19
CA GLU A 95 -23.74 -18.55 2.31
C GLU A 95 -24.62 -18.69 3.55
N GLU A 96 -24.96 -19.92 3.97
CA GLU A 96 -25.82 -20.12 5.15
C GLU A 96 -25.13 -19.71 6.47
N PHE A 97 -23.80 -19.81 6.53
CA PHE A 97 -23.03 -19.36 7.69
C PHE A 97 -23.15 -17.84 7.90
N GLN A 98 -23.21 -17.04 6.84
CA GLN A 98 -23.39 -15.59 6.95
C GLN A 98 -24.81 -15.22 7.40
N LEU A 99 -25.82 -15.98 6.97
CA LEU A 99 -27.22 -15.78 7.37
C LEU A 99 -27.48 -16.23 8.81
N GLN A 100 -26.85 -17.32 9.24
CA GLN A 100 -26.86 -17.73 10.65
C GLN A 100 -26.06 -16.77 11.55
N GLN A 101 -24.96 -16.18 11.04
CA GLN A 101 -24.17 -15.18 11.77
C GLN A 101 -24.87 -13.83 11.89
N SER A 102 -25.54 -13.36 10.83
CA SER A 102 -26.24 -12.08 10.87
C SER A 102 -27.51 -12.15 11.72
N GLY A 103 -28.07 -13.35 11.90
CA GLY A 103 -29.33 -13.57 12.59
C GLY A 103 -30.52 -12.89 11.90
N MET A 104 -30.35 -12.29 10.72
CA MET A 104 -31.37 -11.57 9.97
C MET A 104 -31.56 -12.21 8.59
N VAL A 105 -32.79 -12.67 8.29
CA VAL A 105 -33.08 -13.54 7.13
C VAL A 105 -33.90 -12.83 6.05
N ASP A 106 -33.28 -12.03 5.18
CA ASP A 106 -34.03 -11.35 4.11
C ASP A 106 -34.65 -12.31 3.07
N GLU A 107 -35.77 -11.93 2.45
CA GLU A 107 -36.48 -12.73 1.44
C GLU A 107 -35.60 -13.01 0.21
N SER A 108 -34.71 -12.07 -0.14
CA SER A 108 -33.74 -12.28 -1.23
C SER A 108 -32.73 -13.38 -0.88
N SER A 109 -32.32 -13.46 0.39
CA SER A 109 -31.40 -14.47 0.90
C SER A 109 -32.03 -15.86 0.94
N ILE A 110 -33.29 -15.94 1.37
CA ILE A 110 -34.11 -17.18 1.35
C ILE A 110 -34.17 -17.75 -0.08
N ALA A 111 -34.44 -16.90 -1.07
CA ALA A 111 -34.53 -17.34 -2.47
C ALA A 111 -33.18 -17.81 -3.04
N ARG A 112 -32.08 -17.14 -2.72
CA ARG A 112 -30.73 -17.56 -3.13
C ARG A 112 -30.35 -18.91 -2.53
N MET A 113 -30.58 -19.07 -1.23
CA MET A 113 -30.35 -20.31 -0.49
C MET A 113 -31.16 -21.48 -1.08
N GLY A 114 -32.47 -21.28 -1.33
CA GLY A 114 -33.30 -22.30 -1.96
C GLY A 114 -32.80 -22.73 -3.34
N LYS A 115 -32.35 -21.79 -4.18
CA LYS A 115 -31.78 -22.11 -5.51
C LYS A 115 -30.47 -22.90 -5.40
N MET A 116 -29.58 -22.50 -4.50
CA MET A 116 -28.30 -23.19 -4.25
C MET A 116 -28.51 -24.64 -3.81
N LEU A 117 -29.53 -24.87 -2.98
CA LEU A 117 -29.89 -26.20 -2.49
C LEU A 117 -30.76 -27.01 -3.47
N GLY A 118 -31.05 -26.45 -4.65
CA GLY A 118 -31.89 -27.10 -5.65
C GLY A 118 -33.36 -27.22 -5.25
N ALA A 119 -33.83 -26.43 -4.29
CA ALA A 119 -35.24 -26.38 -3.95
C ALA A 119 -36.05 -25.77 -5.11
N GLY A 120 -37.17 -26.39 -5.47
CA GLY A 120 -38.15 -25.79 -6.37
C GLY A 120 -39.16 -24.92 -5.63
N VAL A 121 -39.43 -25.28 -4.37
CA VAL A 121 -40.36 -24.58 -3.48
C VAL A 121 -39.71 -24.36 -2.13
N ILE A 122 -39.92 -23.17 -1.56
CA ILE A 122 -39.43 -22.82 -0.23
C ILE A 122 -40.61 -22.55 0.70
N VAL A 123 -40.55 -23.15 1.88
CA VAL A 123 -41.48 -22.92 2.99
C VAL A 123 -40.74 -22.11 4.04
N TYR A 124 -41.24 -20.91 4.30
CA TYR A 124 -40.70 -19.98 5.29
C TYR A 124 -41.85 -19.37 6.07
N GLY A 125 -41.56 -18.74 7.21
CA GLY A 125 -42.63 -18.22 8.04
C GLY A 125 -42.15 -17.43 9.24
N THR A 126 -43.11 -16.86 9.93
CA THR A 126 -42.88 -16.06 11.12
C THR A 126 -43.49 -16.69 12.36
N VAL A 127 -42.84 -16.50 13.50
CA VAL A 127 -43.32 -16.87 14.82
C VAL A 127 -43.44 -15.62 15.66
N THR A 128 -44.65 -15.28 16.10
CA THR A 128 -44.94 -14.05 16.83
C THR A 128 -45.54 -14.38 18.20
N ASP A 129 -44.93 -13.86 19.26
CA ASP A 129 -45.46 -14.01 20.62
C ASP A 129 -46.58 -12.98 20.87
N LEU A 130 -47.81 -13.47 21.04
CA LEU A 130 -48.98 -12.65 21.38
C LEU A 130 -49.27 -12.62 22.89
N GLY A 131 -48.30 -13.05 23.71
CA GLY A 131 -48.39 -13.09 25.17
C GLY A 131 -48.93 -14.42 25.69
N GLU A 132 -50.24 -14.66 25.52
CA GLU A 132 -50.90 -15.91 25.96
C GLU A 132 -50.85 -17.03 24.92
N SER A 133 -50.62 -16.66 23.66
CA SER A 133 -50.48 -17.58 22.54
C SER A 133 -49.33 -17.16 21.63
N ILE A 134 -48.85 -18.10 20.84
CA ILE A 134 -47.85 -17.86 19.81
C ILE A 134 -48.51 -18.09 18.46
N ASP A 135 -48.45 -17.08 17.59
CA ASP A 135 -48.88 -17.21 16.20
C ASP A 135 -47.74 -17.77 15.36
N ILE A 136 -48.03 -18.81 14.58
CA ILE A 136 -47.12 -19.34 13.58
C ILE A 136 -47.76 -19.11 12.22
N SER A 137 -47.11 -18.30 11.40
CA SER A 137 -47.52 -17.98 10.05
C SER A 137 -46.54 -18.61 9.06
N LEU A 138 -47.00 -19.48 8.17
CA LEU A 138 -46.21 -20.17 7.15
C LEU A 138 -46.61 -19.69 5.75
N LYS A 139 -45.64 -19.63 4.85
CA LYS A 139 -45.81 -19.27 3.44
C LYS A 139 -45.00 -20.22 2.57
N ALA A 140 -45.57 -20.63 1.45
CA ALA A 140 -44.90 -21.42 0.42
C ALA A 140 -44.69 -20.55 -0.82
N LYS A 141 -43.46 -20.54 -1.36
CA LYS A 141 -43.10 -19.78 -2.55
C LYS A 141 -42.43 -20.67 -3.58
N ASP A 142 -42.88 -20.56 -4.83
CA ASP A 142 -42.28 -21.19 -5.99
C ASP A 142 -41.04 -20.36 -6.41
N LEU A 143 -39.86 -20.97 -6.37
CA LEU A 143 -38.60 -20.29 -6.70
C LEU A 143 -38.35 -20.16 -8.20
N GLN A 144 -39.03 -20.96 -9.03
CA GLN A 144 -38.95 -20.87 -10.48
C GLN A 144 -39.81 -19.73 -11.01
N LYS A 145 -41.03 -19.60 -10.48
CA LYS A 145 -41.99 -18.54 -10.88
C LYS A 145 -41.88 -17.26 -10.05
N GLY A 146 -41.23 -17.33 -8.89
CA GLY A 146 -41.15 -16.22 -7.94
C GLY A 146 -42.48 -15.90 -7.25
N THR A 147 -43.50 -16.75 -7.38
CA THR A 147 -44.86 -16.52 -6.89
C THR A 147 -45.12 -17.21 -5.56
N ILE A 148 -45.86 -16.56 -4.67
CA ILE A 148 -46.36 -17.19 -3.44
C ILE A 148 -47.49 -18.17 -3.82
N LEU A 149 -47.32 -19.43 -3.45
CA LEU A 149 -48.30 -20.51 -3.69
C LEU A 149 -49.46 -20.45 -2.69
N GLY A 150 -49.18 -19.96 -1.47
CA GLY A 150 -50.17 -19.73 -0.43
C GLY A 150 -49.50 -19.64 0.93
N GLY A 151 -50.32 -19.57 1.98
CA GLY A 151 -49.85 -19.55 3.36
C GLY A 151 -50.94 -19.97 4.33
N SER A 152 -50.52 -20.30 5.54
CA SER A 152 -51.39 -20.66 6.65
C SER A 152 -50.93 -19.93 7.91
N SER A 153 -51.83 -19.71 8.85
CA SER A 153 -51.52 -19.17 10.16
C SER A 153 -52.26 -19.97 11.22
N ARG A 154 -51.58 -20.28 12.32
CA ARG A 154 -52.12 -21.07 13.41
C ARG A 154 -51.60 -20.56 14.75
N GLN A 155 -52.52 -20.37 15.69
CA GLN A 155 -52.20 -19.99 17.05
C GLN A 155 -52.02 -21.21 17.95
N ILE A 156 -50.97 -21.17 18.77
CA ILE A 156 -50.67 -22.19 19.78
C ILE A 156 -50.77 -21.55 21.18
N PRO A 157 -51.54 -22.11 22.11
CA PRO A 157 -51.52 -21.68 23.51
C PRO A 157 -50.12 -21.86 24.12
N LYS A 158 -49.64 -20.84 24.83
CA LYS A 158 -48.34 -20.87 25.50
C LYS A 158 -48.43 -21.76 26.76
N THR A 159 -48.09 -23.03 26.61
CA THR A 159 -47.98 -23.96 27.75
C THR A 159 -46.66 -23.74 28.49
N GLU A 160 -46.57 -24.16 29.77
CA GLU A 160 -45.38 -23.99 30.60
C GLU A 160 -44.08 -24.52 29.95
N LYS A 161 -44.17 -25.63 29.21
CA LYS A 161 -43.06 -26.21 28.42
C LYS A 161 -42.67 -25.37 27.21
N VAL A 162 -43.62 -24.70 26.56
CA VAL A 162 -43.35 -23.78 25.45
C VAL A 162 -42.79 -22.47 25.99
N ALA A 163 -43.30 -22.00 27.12
CA ALA A 163 -42.79 -20.83 27.83
C ALA A 163 -41.33 -21.04 28.30
N SER A 164 -40.96 -22.23 28.77
CA SER A 164 -39.56 -22.53 29.15
C SER A 164 -38.62 -22.51 27.94
N LEU A 165 -39.04 -23.07 26.80
CA LEU A 165 -38.26 -23.03 25.56
C LEU A 165 -38.10 -21.60 25.03
N VAL A 166 -39.14 -20.77 25.12
CA VAL A 166 -39.08 -19.34 24.75
C VAL A 166 -38.23 -18.53 25.74
N LYS A 167 -38.15 -18.92 27.02
CA LYS A 167 -37.34 -18.24 28.05
C LYS A 167 -35.85 -18.59 27.97
N GLU A 168 -35.52 -19.81 27.56
CA GLU A 168 -34.13 -20.27 27.35
C GLU A 168 -33.48 -19.60 26.12
N VAL A 169 -34.30 -19.21 25.13
CA VAL A 169 -33.92 -18.36 23.98
C VAL A 169 -33.40 -17.00 24.43
N LEU A 170 -34.14 -16.29 25.30
CA LEU A 170 -33.77 -14.93 25.71
C LEU A 170 -32.51 -14.87 26.60
N ARG A 171 -32.19 -15.94 27.32
CA ARG A 171 -30.95 -16.04 28.11
C ARG A 171 -29.76 -16.40 27.23
N SER A 172 -29.86 -17.47 26.45
CA SER A 172 -28.74 -17.92 25.61
C SER A 172 -28.36 -16.90 24.52
N GLU A 173 -29.31 -16.13 23.98
CA GLU A 173 -29.00 -15.08 22.99
C GLU A 173 -28.35 -13.85 23.63
N LYS A 174 -28.83 -13.40 24.80
CA LYS A 174 -28.22 -12.28 25.53
C LYS A 174 -26.84 -12.63 26.07
N ASP A 175 -26.69 -13.84 26.61
CA ASP A 175 -25.42 -14.30 27.18
C ASP A 175 -24.39 -14.47 26.06
N ARG A 176 -24.78 -15.04 24.91
CA ARG A 176 -23.92 -15.18 23.73
C ARG A 176 -23.58 -13.83 23.08
N GLN A 177 -24.51 -12.88 23.06
CA GLN A 177 -24.23 -11.50 22.63
C GLN A 177 -23.28 -10.78 23.58
N ALA A 178 -23.45 -10.94 24.90
CA ALA A 178 -22.56 -10.37 25.89
C ALA A 178 -21.15 -10.97 25.81
N GLU A 179 -21.03 -12.28 25.61
CA GLU A 179 -19.75 -12.97 25.39
C GLU A 179 -19.05 -12.46 24.13
N LEU A 180 -19.78 -12.38 23.00
CA LEU A 180 -19.24 -11.85 21.74
C LEU A 180 -18.86 -10.37 21.84
N GLU A 181 -19.63 -9.56 22.55
CA GLU A 181 -19.28 -8.16 22.81
C GLU A 181 -18.05 -8.03 23.69
N GLN A 182 -17.89 -8.90 24.69
CA GLN A 182 -16.68 -8.95 25.51
C GLN A 182 -15.46 -9.37 24.69
N GLU A 183 -15.60 -10.40 23.85
CA GLU A 183 -14.52 -10.87 22.99
C GLU A 183 -14.12 -9.82 21.96
N ARG A 184 -15.10 -9.14 21.34
CA ARG A 184 -14.86 -7.99 20.47
C ARG A 184 -14.11 -6.86 21.20
N LYS A 185 -14.50 -6.53 22.43
CA LYS A 185 -13.81 -5.50 23.23
C LYS A 185 -12.37 -5.89 23.52
N ARG A 186 -12.12 -7.14 23.94
CA ARG A 186 -10.75 -7.64 24.18
C ARG A 186 -9.88 -7.60 22.92
N LEU A 187 -10.42 -7.99 21.77
CA LEU A 187 -9.72 -7.92 20.50
C LEU A 187 -9.41 -6.46 20.12
N LEU A 188 -10.36 -5.56 20.30
CA LEU A 188 -10.14 -4.13 20.04
C LEU A 188 -9.05 -3.55 20.93
N GLU A 189 -9.08 -3.85 22.22
CA GLU A 189 -8.05 -3.43 23.17
C GLU A 189 -6.67 -3.97 22.76
N PHE A 190 -6.57 -5.25 22.39
CA PHE A 190 -5.34 -5.85 21.89
C PHE A 190 -4.80 -5.14 20.64
N PHE A 191 -5.65 -4.88 19.65
CA PHE A 191 -5.25 -4.16 18.44
C PHE A 191 -4.88 -2.69 18.71
N GLU A 192 -5.54 -2.04 19.66
CA GLU A 192 -5.20 -0.67 20.06
C GLU A 192 -3.84 -0.60 20.72
N GLU A 193 -3.50 -1.55 21.60
CA GLU A 193 -2.18 -1.65 22.21
C GLU A 193 -1.10 -1.90 21.16
N GLU A 194 -1.33 -2.85 20.25
CA GLU A 194 -0.39 -3.17 19.17
C GLU A 194 -0.19 -1.97 18.22
N LYS A 195 -1.28 -1.28 17.87
CA LYS A 195 -1.23 -0.05 17.07
C LYS A 195 -0.45 1.05 17.78
N LYS A 196 -0.70 1.29 19.08
CA LYS A 196 0.03 2.28 19.88
C LYS A 196 1.53 1.97 19.90
N ALA A 197 1.91 0.71 20.10
CA ALA A 197 3.32 0.29 20.09
C ALA A 197 3.98 0.55 18.73
N ARG A 198 3.33 0.18 17.62
CA ARG A 198 3.83 0.44 16.26
C ARG A 198 3.94 1.94 15.96
N MET A 199 2.94 2.72 16.38
CA MET A 199 2.95 4.18 16.19
C MET A 199 4.09 4.85 16.96
N ALA A 200 4.36 4.43 18.19
CA ALA A 200 5.47 4.97 18.98
C ALA A 200 6.84 4.75 18.32
N VAL A 201 7.04 3.59 17.68
CA VAL A 201 8.27 3.30 16.92
C VAL A 201 8.41 4.25 15.72
N ILE A 202 7.33 4.45 14.97
CA ILE A 202 7.32 5.36 13.81
C ILE A 202 7.58 6.81 14.26
N GLU A 203 6.93 7.26 15.33
CA GLU A 203 7.13 8.61 15.88
C GLU A 203 8.58 8.84 16.31
N ALA A 204 9.20 7.85 16.96
CA ALA A 204 10.62 7.91 17.32
C ALA A 204 11.54 7.99 16.09
N GLU A 205 11.23 7.26 15.02
CA GLU A 205 12.00 7.30 13.77
C GLU A 205 11.86 8.65 13.06
N ILE A 206 10.63 9.19 13.00
CA ILE A 206 10.37 10.53 12.44
C ILE A 206 11.14 11.59 13.22
N ALA A 207 11.14 11.53 14.55
CA ALA A 207 11.89 12.46 15.39
C ALA A 207 13.40 12.40 15.10
N ARG A 208 13.98 11.20 14.96
CA ARG A 208 15.39 11.04 14.58
C ARG A 208 15.70 11.64 13.23
N LYS A 209 14.93 11.29 12.19
CA LYS A 209 15.13 11.83 10.83
C LYS A 209 14.98 13.35 10.78
N ARG A 210 14.06 13.91 11.57
CA ARG A 210 13.92 15.37 11.67
C ARG A 210 15.18 16.04 12.24
N THR A 211 15.77 15.47 13.29
CA THR A 211 17.03 16.01 13.86
C THR A 211 18.20 15.89 12.87
N GLU A 212 18.25 14.81 12.08
CA GLU A 212 19.26 14.61 11.04
C GLU A 212 19.12 15.63 9.91
N LEU A 213 17.89 15.88 9.43
CA LEU A 213 17.60 16.91 8.43
C LEU A 213 18.01 18.30 8.94
N GLU A 214 17.70 18.64 10.19
CA GLU A 214 18.10 19.93 10.79
C GLU A 214 19.63 20.08 10.93
N ALA A 215 20.36 18.98 11.12
CA ALA A 215 21.82 18.99 11.10
C ALA A 215 22.35 19.21 9.68
N LEU A 216 21.79 18.51 8.70
CA LEU A 216 22.16 18.63 7.29
C LEU A 216 21.90 20.05 6.76
N ASP A 217 20.76 20.64 7.11
CA ASP A 217 20.40 22.02 6.73
C ASP A 217 21.40 23.03 7.29
N ARG A 218 21.89 22.83 8.53
CA ARG A 218 22.94 23.69 9.11
C ARG A 218 24.25 23.56 8.36
N GLU A 219 24.61 22.34 7.97
CA GLU A 219 25.84 22.09 7.18
C GLU A 219 25.75 22.69 5.78
N ILE A 220 24.60 22.58 5.11
CA ILE A 220 24.37 23.21 3.81
C ILE A 220 24.50 24.74 3.91
N ARG A 221 23.93 25.35 4.96
CA ARG A 221 24.05 26.80 5.18
C ARG A 221 25.50 27.23 5.32
N SER A 222 26.29 26.57 6.18
CA SER A 222 27.70 26.93 6.37
C SER A 222 28.54 26.70 5.11
N LYS A 223 28.29 25.61 4.37
CA LYS A 223 28.93 25.36 3.07
C LYS A 223 28.54 26.42 2.04
N SER A 224 27.29 26.89 2.03
CA SER A 224 26.86 27.93 1.10
C SER A 224 27.55 29.28 1.35
N GLU A 225 27.84 29.60 2.61
CA GLU A 225 28.58 30.81 2.99
C GLU A 225 30.04 30.72 2.52
N THR A 226 30.71 29.62 2.81
CA THR A 226 32.08 29.40 2.33
C THR A 226 32.17 29.40 0.80
N LEU A 227 31.16 28.87 0.10
CA LEU A 227 31.10 28.91 -1.35
C LEU A 227 31.06 30.34 -1.88
N LYS A 228 30.26 31.22 -1.27
CA LYS A 228 30.19 32.66 -1.62
C LYS A 228 31.53 33.35 -1.43
N ASP A 229 32.24 33.04 -0.34
CA ASP A 229 33.58 33.59 -0.09
C ASP A 229 34.58 33.16 -1.18
N PHE A 230 34.53 31.89 -1.60
CA PHE A 230 35.35 31.39 -2.70
C PHE A 230 34.99 32.05 -4.04
N GLU A 231 33.70 32.25 -4.32
CA GLU A 231 33.24 32.96 -5.52
C GLU A 231 33.72 34.42 -5.53
N ALA A 232 33.66 35.12 -4.40
CA ALA A 232 34.18 36.48 -4.26
C ALA A 232 35.69 36.55 -4.55
N LYS A 233 36.48 35.65 -3.95
CA LYS A 233 37.93 35.56 -4.21
C LYS A 233 38.23 35.23 -5.67
N ARG A 234 37.45 34.33 -6.29
CA ARG A 234 37.59 34.00 -7.71
C ARG A 234 37.33 35.22 -8.59
N ALA A 235 36.35 36.05 -8.25
CA ALA A 235 36.08 37.31 -8.95
C ALA A 235 37.24 38.31 -8.80
N GLU A 236 37.88 38.39 -7.64
CA GLU A 236 39.08 39.21 -7.43
C GLU A 236 40.26 38.72 -8.26
N ILE A 237 40.51 37.42 -8.28
CA ILE A 237 41.54 36.81 -9.14
C ILE A 237 41.29 37.13 -10.61
N GLY A 238 40.03 37.08 -11.06
CA GLY A 238 39.67 37.48 -12.42
C GLY A 238 40.00 38.94 -12.74
N LYS A 239 39.80 39.87 -11.80
CA LYS A 239 40.21 41.28 -11.96
C LYS A 239 41.72 41.42 -12.08
N LEU A 240 42.48 40.67 -11.27
CA LEU A 240 43.94 40.67 -11.34
C LEU A 240 44.44 40.08 -12.66
N GLN A 241 43.82 39.01 -13.15
CA GLN A 241 44.14 38.45 -14.46
C GLN A 241 43.88 39.46 -15.60
N ALA A 242 42.74 40.14 -15.58
CA ALA A 242 42.44 41.19 -16.55
C ALA A 242 43.44 42.36 -16.49
N ALA A 243 43.90 42.73 -15.28
CA ALA A 243 44.94 43.74 -15.11
C ALA A 243 46.30 43.29 -15.67
N ILE A 244 46.69 42.03 -15.45
CA ILE A 244 47.90 41.44 -16.03
C ILE A 244 47.82 41.46 -17.57
N GLU A 245 46.68 41.06 -18.14
CA GLU A 245 46.46 41.10 -19.59
C GLU A 245 46.53 42.53 -20.15
N ALA A 246 45.97 43.51 -19.45
CA ALA A 246 46.07 44.92 -19.82
C ALA A 246 47.52 45.42 -19.78
N ILE A 247 48.28 45.08 -18.74
CA ILE A 247 49.71 45.40 -18.62
C ILE A 247 50.50 44.73 -19.76
N HIS A 248 50.23 43.47 -20.06
CA HIS A 248 50.87 42.78 -21.19
C HIS A 248 50.57 43.48 -22.52
N ALA A 249 49.32 43.89 -22.76
CA ALA A 249 48.93 44.62 -23.97
C ALA A 249 49.61 46.00 -24.04
N GLU A 250 49.81 46.67 -22.91
CA GLU A 250 50.50 47.95 -22.84
C GLU A 250 52.00 47.79 -23.12
N ILE A 251 52.65 46.79 -22.50
CA ILE A 251 54.03 46.39 -22.80
C ILE A 251 54.19 46.08 -24.30
N ASP A 252 53.24 45.38 -24.91
CA ASP A 252 53.29 45.09 -26.34
C ASP A 252 53.16 46.34 -27.21
N LYS A 253 52.39 47.36 -26.79
CA LYS A 253 52.30 48.66 -27.48
C LYS A 253 53.57 49.50 -27.34
N THR A 254 54.19 49.54 -26.17
CA THR A 254 55.51 50.20 -26.00
C THR A 254 56.59 49.47 -26.80
N ASN A 255 56.51 48.15 -26.87
CA ASN A 255 57.39 47.33 -27.69
C ASN A 255 57.14 47.49 -29.20
N GLN A 256 55.95 47.92 -29.64
CA GLN A 256 55.71 48.24 -31.07
C GLN A 256 56.54 49.44 -31.58
N ALA A 257 57.18 50.21 -30.70
CA ALA A 257 58.16 51.24 -31.10
C ALA A 257 59.58 50.68 -31.37
N VAL A 258 59.81 49.38 -31.19
CA VAL A 258 61.07 48.68 -31.52
C VAL A 258 60.75 47.40 -32.29
N PRO A 259 61.24 47.19 -33.53
CA PRO A 259 60.91 45.99 -34.30
C PRO A 259 61.63 44.77 -33.71
N GLY A 260 61.02 44.13 -32.71
CA GLY A 260 61.58 43.03 -31.92
C GLY A 260 61.00 41.67 -32.30
N LYS A 261 61.65 40.95 -33.23
CA LYS A 261 61.40 39.51 -33.48
C LYS A 261 62.17 38.58 -32.53
N LEU A 262 62.94 39.12 -31.58
CA LEU A 262 63.84 38.35 -30.72
C LEU A 262 63.68 38.78 -29.28
N LYS A 263 63.24 37.85 -28.43
CA LYS A 263 63.14 38.02 -26.98
C LYS A 263 64.24 37.20 -26.30
N ILE A 264 64.90 37.76 -25.28
CA ILE A 264 65.80 37.02 -24.37
C ILE A 264 64.97 35.90 -23.72
N GLY A 265 65.54 34.70 -23.64
CA GLY A 265 64.88 33.50 -23.14
C GLY A 265 64.15 32.67 -24.21
N MET A 266 64.06 33.12 -25.47
CA MET A 266 63.55 32.29 -26.57
C MET A 266 64.41 31.04 -26.76
N ARG A 267 63.77 29.91 -27.06
CA ARG A 267 64.48 28.66 -27.35
C ARG A 267 65.07 28.66 -28.76
N VAL A 268 66.12 27.89 -28.99
CA VAL A 268 66.79 27.80 -30.30
C VAL A 268 65.82 27.46 -31.44
N ALA A 269 64.83 26.60 -31.18
CA ALA A 269 63.78 26.25 -32.14
C ALA A 269 62.93 27.47 -32.57
N GLU A 270 62.53 28.32 -31.62
CA GLU A 270 61.72 29.52 -31.89
C GLU A 270 62.53 30.59 -32.64
N ILE A 271 63.82 30.70 -32.33
CA ILE A 271 64.75 31.60 -33.01
C ILE A 271 64.92 31.21 -34.48
N THR A 272 65.12 29.91 -34.74
CA THR A 272 65.30 29.37 -36.10
C THR A 272 64.03 29.59 -36.94
N GLN A 273 62.85 29.46 -36.32
CA GLN A 273 61.58 29.74 -36.98
C GLN A 273 61.38 31.25 -37.26
N ALA A 274 61.89 32.13 -36.39
CA ALA A 274 61.72 33.59 -36.52
C ALA A 274 62.70 34.26 -37.51
N LEU A 275 63.93 33.74 -37.62
CA LEU A 275 65.00 34.34 -38.43
C LEU A 275 65.40 33.52 -39.67
N GLY A 276 64.96 32.27 -39.80
CA GLY A 276 65.36 31.37 -40.89
C GLY A 276 66.70 30.67 -40.63
N GLU A 277 67.52 30.49 -41.66
CA GLU A 277 68.81 29.78 -41.56
C GLU A 277 69.78 30.46 -40.58
N SER A 278 69.93 29.89 -39.39
CA SER A 278 70.99 30.23 -38.44
C SER A 278 72.11 29.18 -38.48
N ARG A 279 73.37 29.61 -38.44
CA ARG A 279 74.53 28.71 -38.42
C ARG A 279 75.27 28.84 -37.10
N VAL A 280 75.71 27.73 -36.53
CA VAL A 280 76.61 27.72 -35.38
C VAL A 280 77.99 28.20 -35.85
N SER A 281 78.59 29.13 -35.11
CA SER A 281 79.93 29.63 -35.46
C SER A 281 80.99 28.55 -35.23
N PRO A 282 81.93 28.32 -36.17
CA PRO A 282 83.03 27.38 -35.98
C PRO A 282 83.87 27.76 -34.75
N GLY A 283 83.94 26.88 -33.75
CA GLY A 283 84.72 27.11 -32.52
C GLY A 283 83.96 27.74 -31.34
N ALA A 284 82.69 28.10 -31.50
CA ALA A 284 81.85 28.63 -30.41
C ALA A 284 80.43 28.02 -30.46
N PRO A 285 80.17 26.88 -29.77
CA PRO A 285 78.89 26.19 -29.84
C PRO A 285 77.72 26.99 -29.26
N ASP A 286 78.00 27.91 -28.34
CA ASP A 286 76.99 28.76 -27.69
C ASP A 286 76.71 30.05 -28.47
N CYS A 287 77.17 30.15 -29.72
CA CYS A 287 77.00 31.33 -30.57
C CYS A 287 76.37 30.97 -31.92
N LEU A 288 75.17 31.49 -32.17
CA LEU A 288 74.48 31.38 -33.45
C LEU A 288 74.66 32.66 -34.26
N VAL A 289 74.97 32.51 -35.54
CA VAL A 289 75.03 33.60 -36.51
C VAL A 289 73.79 33.53 -37.39
N ALA A 290 72.99 34.59 -37.33
CA ALA A 290 71.76 34.73 -38.12
C ALA A 290 71.82 36.05 -38.90
N GLY A 291 72.22 35.95 -40.18
CA GLY A 291 72.38 37.11 -41.07
C GLY A 291 73.36 38.15 -40.51
N LYS A 292 72.84 39.29 -40.05
CA LYS A 292 73.62 40.41 -39.51
C LYS A 292 73.74 40.39 -37.97
N PHE A 293 73.33 39.32 -37.30
CA PHE A 293 73.31 39.23 -35.84
C PHE A 293 74.09 38.03 -35.31
N PHE A 294 74.79 38.26 -34.21
CA PHE A 294 75.37 37.26 -33.32
C PHE A 294 74.43 37.06 -32.13
N LEU A 295 74.03 35.81 -31.90
CA LEU A 295 73.10 35.38 -30.87
C LEU A 295 73.86 34.47 -29.91
N LEU A 296 74.05 34.91 -28.67
CA LEU A 296 74.71 34.14 -27.63
C LEU A 296 73.66 33.38 -26.83
N LEU A 297 73.88 32.09 -26.66
CA LEU A 297 73.02 31.17 -25.93
C LEU A 297 73.60 30.89 -24.55
N ASN A 298 72.72 30.62 -23.59
CA ASN A 298 73.09 29.99 -22.34
C ASN A 298 72.28 28.68 -22.24
N GLY A 299 72.91 27.56 -22.57
CA GLY A 299 72.19 26.31 -22.86
C GLY A 299 71.31 26.46 -24.10
N ASP A 300 70.00 26.23 -23.97
CA ASP A 300 69.02 26.28 -25.06
C ASP A 300 68.27 27.63 -25.15
N SER A 301 68.65 28.62 -24.35
CA SER A 301 67.95 29.91 -24.27
C SER A 301 68.82 31.07 -24.76
N LEU A 302 68.22 31.97 -25.54
CA LEU A 302 68.87 33.19 -26.00
C LEU A 302 69.22 34.10 -24.82
N SER A 303 70.50 34.31 -24.58
CA SER A 303 70.96 35.18 -23.49
C SER A 303 71.27 36.59 -23.99
N LYS A 304 71.79 36.74 -25.21
CA LYS A 304 72.25 38.03 -25.72
C LYS A 304 72.26 38.11 -27.24
N VAL A 305 71.99 39.30 -27.77
CA VAL A 305 71.93 39.58 -29.21
C VAL A 305 72.76 40.82 -29.52
N VAL A 306 73.62 40.68 -30.53
CA VAL A 306 74.57 41.70 -30.95
C VAL A 306 74.55 41.81 -32.47
N LYS A 307 74.55 43.03 -33.01
CA LYS A 307 74.56 43.26 -34.47
C LYS A 307 76.00 43.33 -34.99
N ASN A 308 76.31 42.56 -36.03
CA ASN A 308 77.60 42.55 -36.72
C ASN A 308 77.95 43.95 -37.27
N GLY A 309 79.20 44.36 -37.12
CA GLY A 309 79.73 45.66 -37.53
C GLY A 309 79.44 46.80 -36.55
N SER A 310 78.77 46.52 -35.42
CA SER A 310 78.60 47.52 -34.37
C SER A 310 79.93 47.75 -33.65
N ALA A 311 80.22 49.01 -33.31
CA ALA A 311 81.40 49.38 -32.54
C ALA A 311 80.97 50.00 -31.21
N GLY A 312 81.70 49.69 -30.14
CA GLY A 312 81.37 50.13 -28.79
C GLY A 312 82.43 49.73 -27.80
N HIS A 313 82.11 49.72 -26.51
CA HIS A 313 83.09 49.44 -25.46
C HIS A 313 82.94 48.01 -24.94
N ALA A 314 84.08 47.39 -24.59
CA ALA A 314 84.09 46.09 -23.93
C ALA A 314 83.42 46.18 -22.54
N ALA A 315 82.87 45.07 -22.05
CA ALA A 315 82.24 44.98 -20.74
C ALA A 315 83.19 45.36 -19.58
N ALA A 316 84.50 45.19 -19.76
CA ALA A 316 85.52 45.36 -18.73
C ALA A 316 86.41 46.63 -18.86
N GLY A 317 86.10 47.60 -19.74
CA GLY A 317 86.89 48.86 -19.80
C GLY A 317 86.70 49.75 -21.03
N ARG A 318 87.47 50.86 -21.10
CA ARG A 318 87.43 51.90 -22.16
C ARG A 318 87.97 51.48 -23.54
N LEU A 319 88.24 50.19 -23.77
CA LEU A 319 88.67 49.71 -25.09
C LEU A 319 87.50 49.66 -26.07
N ARG A 320 87.68 50.27 -27.24
CA ARG A 320 86.75 50.14 -28.35
C ARG A 320 86.90 48.75 -28.98
N VAL A 321 85.80 48.03 -29.06
CA VAL A 321 85.69 46.73 -29.72
C VAL A 321 84.75 46.91 -30.91
N GLN A 322 85.20 46.44 -32.07
CA GLN A 322 84.38 46.28 -33.26
C GLN A 322 83.89 44.83 -33.29
N ILE A 323 82.61 44.61 -33.53
CA ILE A 323 82.02 43.27 -33.52
C ILE A 323 82.13 42.68 -34.92
N ASP A 324 83.06 41.74 -35.07
CA ASP A 324 83.35 41.00 -36.30
C ASP A 324 83.27 39.47 -36.10
N ASP A 325 83.32 39.00 -34.85
CA ASP A 325 83.23 37.58 -34.50
C ASP A 325 82.43 37.32 -33.19
N CYS A 326 82.29 36.05 -32.80
CA CYS A 326 81.56 35.66 -31.59
C CYS A 326 82.28 36.06 -30.30
N ASP A 327 83.61 36.17 -30.29
CA ASP A 327 84.38 36.50 -29.09
C ASP A 327 84.35 38.01 -28.81
N SER A 328 84.42 38.84 -29.85
CA SER A 328 84.13 40.28 -29.79
C SER A 328 82.68 40.53 -29.41
N ALA A 329 81.71 39.72 -29.87
CA ALA A 329 80.31 39.81 -29.44
C ALA A 329 80.11 39.45 -27.95
N ARG A 330 80.86 38.47 -27.42
CA ARG A 330 80.88 38.14 -25.97
C ARG A 330 81.46 39.30 -25.16
N ALA A 331 82.60 39.83 -25.59
CA ALA A 331 83.30 40.92 -24.92
C ALA A 331 82.55 42.26 -24.96
N PHE A 332 81.63 42.44 -25.92
CA PHE A 332 80.86 43.66 -26.09
C PHE A 332 79.96 43.96 -24.88
N GLY A 333 80.06 45.15 -24.28
CA GLY A 333 79.40 45.44 -22.99
C GLY A 333 77.88 45.65 -23.04
N LYS A 334 77.29 45.86 -24.24
CA LYS A 334 75.87 46.21 -24.37
C LYS A 334 75.09 45.12 -25.12
N ASN A 335 73.85 44.85 -24.70
CA ASN A 335 72.91 44.11 -25.53
C ASN A 335 72.33 45.08 -26.56
N VAL A 336 72.25 44.69 -27.84
CA VAL A 336 71.64 45.52 -28.89
C VAL A 336 70.13 45.26 -28.99
N VAL A 337 69.64 44.20 -28.36
CA VAL A 337 68.23 44.08 -27.98
C VAL A 337 68.09 44.74 -26.61
N GLY A 338 67.96 46.07 -26.62
CA GLY A 338 67.44 46.81 -25.48
C GLY A 338 65.97 46.47 -25.34
N TYR A 339 65.64 45.79 -24.25
CA TYR A 339 64.38 46.01 -23.55
C TYR A 339 64.42 47.38 -22.88
#